data_AF-A0A349CRU8-F1
#
_entry.id   AF-A0A349CRU8-F1
#
_cell.length_a   1.000
_cell.length_b   1.000
_cell.length_c   1.000
_cell.angle_alpha   90.00
_cell.angle_beta   90.00
_cell.angle_gamma   90.00
#
_symmetry.space_group_name_H-M   'P 1'
#
loop_
_entity.id
_entity.type
_entity.pdbx_description
1 polymer ?
#
loop_
_entity_poly.entity_id
_entity_poly.type
_entity_poly.pdbx_seq_one_letter_code
_entity_poly.pdbx_strand_id
1 'polypeptide(L)'
;MIVLTDTIAPHLTRPTPLRLHPASFGLWRVLDARGRIVGHLERVGDDTLERWRARRLNPLRREFQTLGDFWSPDDALECIRYA
;
A
#
# COMPACT_ATOMS: atom_id res chain seq x y z
N MET A 1 26.36 4.68 3.61
CA MET A 1 25.54 5.55 2.75
C MET A 1 24.09 5.31 3.15
N ILE A 2 23.48 6.24 3.88
CA ILE A 2 22.20 6.03 4.56
C ILE A 2 21.12 6.66 3.68
N VAL A 3 20.37 5.84 2.92
CA VAL A 3 19.20 6.34 2.19
C VAL A 3 18.07 6.54 3.19
N LEU A 4 17.76 7.80 3.49
CA LEU A 4 16.72 8.17 4.43
C LEU A 4 15.37 8.22 3.71
N THR A 5 14.46 7.36 4.17
CA THR A 5 13.04 7.65 4.37
C THR A 5 12.19 8.15 3.20
N ASP A 6 11.75 7.25 2.32
CA ASP A 6 10.50 7.47 1.58
C ASP A 6 9.34 7.11 2.49
N THR A 7 8.82 8.13 3.15
CA THR A 7 7.60 8.11 3.98
C THR A 7 6.47 8.89 3.28
N ILE A 8 6.80 9.56 2.17
CA ILE A 8 5.85 10.30 1.34
C ILE A 8 4.95 9.29 0.64
N ALA A 9 3.63 9.48 0.72
CA ALA A 9 2.73 8.59 0.01
C ALA A 9 3.03 8.61 -1.50
N PRO A 10 3.00 7.46 -2.20
CA PRO A 10 3.17 7.45 -3.65
C PRO A 10 2.16 8.36 -4.34
N HIS A 11 2.59 8.91 -5.47
CA HIS A 11 1.69 9.63 -6.34
C HIS A 11 0.70 8.62 -6.94
N LEU A 12 -0.59 8.86 -6.69
CA LEU A 12 -1.67 8.08 -7.28
C LEU A 12 -2.21 8.86 -8.47
N THR A 13 -2.30 8.18 -9.61
CA THR A 13 -2.83 8.82 -10.83
C THR A 13 -4.34 8.69 -10.89
N ARG A 14 -4.91 7.65 -10.28
CA ARG A 14 -6.33 7.37 -10.29
C ARG A 14 -7.01 7.92 -9.02
N PRO A 15 -8.19 8.55 -9.15
CA PRO A 15 -8.93 9.00 -7.98
C PRO A 15 -9.39 7.80 -7.15
N THR A 16 -9.05 7.81 -5.86
CA THR A 16 -9.46 6.76 -4.92
C THR A 16 -9.98 7.39 -3.63
N PRO A 17 -11.05 6.84 -3.01
CA PRO A 17 -11.48 7.25 -1.68
C PRO A 17 -10.56 6.71 -0.57
N LEU A 18 -9.59 5.86 -0.92
CA LEU A 18 -8.64 5.29 0.02
C LEU A 18 -7.57 6.31 0.39
N ARG A 19 -7.15 6.29 1.65
CA ARG A 19 -6.09 7.15 2.16
C ARG A 19 -4.87 6.32 2.51
N LEU A 20 -3.69 6.83 2.18
CA LEU A 20 -2.42 6.23 2.56
C LEU A 20 -1.86 6.97 3.77
N HIS A 21 -1.68 6.25 4.88
CA HIS A 21 -1.00 6.77 6.05
C HIS A 21 0.34 6.06 6.22
N PRO A 22 1.46 6.80 6.39
CA PRO A 22 2.76 6.19 6.58
C PRO A 22 2.77 5.31 7.84
N ALA A 23 3.40 4.15 7.72
CA ALA A 23 3.57 3.19 8.82
C ALA A 23 5.04 2.89 9.08
N SER A 24 5.83 2.72 8.03
CA SER A 24 7.29 2.56 8.04
C SER A 24 7.88 2.99 6.69
N PHE A 25 9.20 2.87 6.52
CA PHE A 25 9.88 3.11 5.25
C PHE A 25 9.28 2.27 4.11
N GLY A 26 8.78 2.93 3.07
CA GLY A 26 8.14 2.24 1.95
C GLY A 26 6.88 1.46 2.35
N LEU A 27 6.25 1.75 3.49
CA LEU A 27 5.09 1.04 3.99
C LEU A 27 3.99 2.01 4.43
N TRP A 28 2.82 1.85 3.83
CA TRP A 28 1.63 2.65 4.12
C TRP A 28 0.46 1.78 4.55
N ARG A 29 -0.25 2.23 5.58
CA ARG A 29 -1.59 1.76 5.94
C ARG A 29 -2.57 2.33 4.93
N VAL A 30 -3.40 1.46 4.37
CA VAL A 30 -4.51 1.86 3.50
C VAL A 30 -5.76 1.95 4.34
N LEU A 31 -6.37 3.14 4.37
CA LEU A 31 -7.58 3.43 5.13
C LEU A 31 -8.76 3.64 4.20
N ASP A 32 -9.93 3.16 4.59
CA ASP A 32 -11.19 3.53 3.93
C ASP A 32 -11.61 4.98 4.27
N ALA A 33 -12.67 5.46 3.61
CA ALA A 33 -13.22 6.79 3.85
C ALA A 33 -13.73 7.00 5.31
N ARG A 34 -13.92 5.93 6.09
CA ARG A 34 -14.33 5.96 7.49
C ARG A 34 -13.13 5.87 8.44
N GLY A 35 -11.90 5.87 7.92
CA GLY A 35 -10.67 5.78 8.70
C GLY A 35 -10.30 4.37 9.16
N ARG A 36 -10.95 3.31 8.65
CA ARG A 36 -10.61 1.94 9.02
C ARG A 36 -9.48 1.42 8.16
N ILE A 37 -8.52 0.74 8.78
CA ILE A 37 -7.43 0.07 8.05
C ILE A 37 -8.03 -1.09 7.24
N VAL A 38 -7.92 -1.01 5.93
CA VAL A 38 -8.33 -2.07 5.00
C VAL A 38 -7.13 -2.92 4.56
N GLY A 39 -5.92 -2.38 4.61
CA GLY A 39 -4.75 -3.10 4.15
C GLY A 39 -3.45 -2.35 4.34
N HIS A 40 -2.40 -2.88 3.71
CA HIS A 40 -1.10 -2.25 3.59
C HIS A 40 -0.66 -2.23 2.13
N LEU A 41 -0.06 -1.11 1.75
CA LEU A 41 0.68 -0.95 0.51
C LEU A 41 2.16 -0.85 0.87
N GLU A 42 3.00 -1.65 0.23
CA GLU A 42 4.44 -1.67 0.49
C GLU A 42 5.20 -1.49 -0.82
N ARG A 43 6.18 -0.60 -0.83
CA ARG A 43 7.17 -0.49 -1.89
C ARG A 43 8.24 -1.56 -1.67
N VAL A 44 8.40 -2.43 -2.66
CA VAL A 44 9.34 -3.54 -2.68
C VAL A 44 10.30 -3.33 -3.84
N GLY A 45 11.59 -3.23 -3.54
CA GLY A 45 12.65 -3.00 -4.52
C GLY A 45 13.37 -1.67 -4.34
N ASP A 46 14.40 -1.48 -5.15
CA ASP A 46 15.23 -0.27 -5.21
C ASP A 46 14.73 0.69 -6.31
N ASP A 47 15.27 1.91 -6.37
CA ASP A 47 14.93 2.97 -7.34
C ASP A 47 14.87 2.51 -8.81
N THR A 48 15.56 1.43 -9.17
CA THR A 48 15.60 0.91 -10.55
C THR A 48 14.50 -0.11 -10.89
N LEU A 49 13.86 -0.73 -9.89
CA LEU A 49 12.85 -1.76 -10.10
C LEU A 49 11.78 -1.70 -9.00
N GLU A 50 11.05 -0.59 -8.99
CA GLU A 50 10.01 -0.34 -8.01
C GLU A 50 8.80 -1.28 -8.23
N ARG A 51 8.49 -2.09 -7.22
CA ARG A 51 7.28 -2.92 -7.18
C ARG A 51 6.45 -2.53 -5.97
N TRP A 52 5.15 -2.77 -6.07
CA TRP A 52 4.15 -2.38 -5.10
C TRP A 52 3.43 -3.62 -4.61
N ARG A 53 3.73 -4.05 -3.38
CA ARG A 53 3.09 -5.19 -2.74
C ARG A 53 1.80 -4.75 -2.05
N ALA A 54 0.71 -5.40 -2.44
CA ALA A 54 -0.60 -5.21 -1.84
C ALA A 54 -0.88 -6.28 -0.79
N ARG A 55 -1.33 -5.84 0.40
CA ARG A 55 -1.81 -6.72 1.47
C ARG A 55 -3.18 -6.26 1.95
N ARG A 56 -4.13 -7.19 2.05
CA ARG A 56 -5.48 -6.94 2.58
C ARG A 56 -5.57 -7.45 4.01
N LEU A 57 -6.14 -6.65 4.91
CA LEU A 57 -6.51 -7.12 6.23
C LEU A 57 -7.78 -7.97 6.12
N ASN A 58 -7.68 -9.24 6.50
CA ASN A 58 -8.84 -10.10 6.68
C ASN A 58 -9.43 -9.84 8.09
N PRO A 59 -10.63 -9.24 8.21
CA PRO A 59 -11.18 -8.87 9.51
C PRO A 59 -11.59 -10.09 10.36
N LEU A 60 -11.96 -11.22 9.73
CA LEU A 60 -12.36 -12.44 10.44
C LEU A 60 -11.15 -13.12 11.08
N ARG A 61 -10.03 -13.18 10.34
CA ARG A 61 -8.81 -13.87 10.75
C ARG A 61 -7.79 -12.95 11.43
N ARG A 62 -8.00 -11.63 11.40
CA ARG A 62 -7.10 -10.59 11.94
C ARG A 62 -5.67 -10.69 11.39
N GLU A 63 -5.55 -11.14 10.15
CA GLU A 63 -4.28 -11.34 9.47
C GLU A 63 -4.22 -10.57 8.14
N PHE A 64 -3.01 -10.29 7.67
CA PHE A 64 -2.79 -9.68 6.37
C PHE A 64 -2.57 -10.76 5.32
N GLN A 65 -3.43 -10.79 4.32
CA GLN A 65 -3.27 -11.63 3.13
C GLN A 65 -2.53 -10.83 2.05
N THR A 66 -1.42 -11.37 1.55
CA THR A 66 -0.76 -10.81 0.36
C THR A 66 -1.63 -11.07 -0.86
N LEU A 67 -2.00 -10.00 -1.57
CA LEU A 67 -2.77 -10.08 -2.82
C LEU A 67 -1.86 -10.25 -4.03
N GLY A 68 -0.64 -9.68 -3.97
CA GLY A 68 0.34 -9.76 -5.04
C GLY A 68 1.31 -8.59 -5.04
N ASP A 69 2.22 -8.61 -6.01
CA ASP A 69 3.16 -7.53 -6.31
C ASP A 69 2.81 -6.93 -7.68
N PHE A 70 2.76 -5.61 -7.75
CA PHE A 70 2.34 -4.84 -8.93
C PHE A 70 3.44 -3.88 -9.36
N TRP A 71 3.39 -3.41 -10.60
CA TRP A 71 4.31 -2.39 -11.10
C TRP A 71 3.80 -0.96 -10.90
N SER A 72 2.56 -0.81 -10.43
CA SER A 72 1.91 0.47 -10.18
C SER A 72 1.27 0.49 -8.79
N PRO A 73 1.41 1.59 -8.03
CA PRO A 73 0.71 1.76 -6.75
C PRO A 73 -0.80 1.82 -6.95
N ASP A 74 -1.28 2.36 -8.09
CA ASP A 74 -2.70 2.44 -8.42
C ASP A 74 -3.33 1.04 -8.57
N ASP A 75 -2.66 0.13 -9.29
CA ASP A 75 -3.16 -1.23 -9.50
C ASP A 75 -3.15 -2.04 -8.19
N ALA A 76 -2.10 -1.88 -7.37
CA ALA A 76 -2.03 -2.48 -6.04
C ALA A 76 -3.17 -2.00 -5.14
N LEU A 77 -3.49 -0.69 -5.16
CA LEU A 77 -4.56 -0.10 -4.37
C LEU A 77 -5.95 -0.56 -4.80
N GLU A 78 -6.21 -0.66 -6.09
CA GLU A 78 -7.49 -1.16 -6.60
C GLU A 78 -7.68 -2.63 -6.20
N CYS A 79 -6.63 -3.46 -6.25
CA CYS A 79 -6.71 -4.82 -5.72
C CYS A 79 -7.04 -4.86 -4.22
N ILE A 80 -6.46 -3.98 -3.39
CA ILE A 80 -6.82 -3.88 -1.97
C ILE A 80 -8.28 -3.46 -1.78
N ARG A 81 -8.80 -2.61 -2.67
CA ARG A 81 -10.18 -2.10 -2.61
C ARG A 81 -11.23 -3.18 -2.88
N TYR A 82 -10.97 -4.06 -3.85
CA TYR A 82 -11.94 -5.05 -4.32
C TYR A 82 -11.73 -6.48 -3.77
N ALA A 83 -10.67 -6.71 -2.98
CA ALA A 83 -10.44 -7.95 -2.25
C ALA A 83 -11.22 -8.08 -0.93
#